data_AF-X1K1I6-F1
#
_entry.id   AF-X1K1I6-F1
#
_cell.length_a   1.000
_cell.length_b   1.000
_cell.length_c   1.000
_cell.angle_alpha   90.00
_cell.angle_beta   90.00
_cell.angle_gamma   90.00
#
_symmetry.space_group_name_H-M   'P 1'
#
loop_
_entity.id
_entity.type
_entity.pdbx_description
1 polymer ?
#
loop_
_entity_poly.entity_id
_entity_poly.type
_entity_poly.pdbx_seq_one_letter_code
_entity_poly.pdbx_strand_id
1 'polypeptide(L)'
;KRPMPFLTKRIAVITSPTGAAIRDFLRISHRRMPNLDVTIVPVRVQGDAAAGDIVEALDLINKELDVDVIVLTRGGGSLEDLWAFNQEEVAYAIRRSKPRPKPEWITVPYLLRSRYHQYSAGSRLVSFILLSKVS
;
A
#
# COMPACT_ATOMS: atom_id res chain seq x y z
N LYS A 1 11.14 -14.29 -9.03
CA LYS A 1 11.40 -12.99 -8.36
C LYS A 1 11.57 -11.91 -9.42
N ARG A 2 11.18 -10.64 -9.16
CA ARG A 2 11.33 -9.52 -10.10
C ARG A 2 12.44 -8.57 -9.68
N PRO A 3 13.10 -7.85 -10.62
CA PRO A 3 14.05 -6.81 -10.27
C PRO A 3 13.35 -5.67 -9.52
N MET A 4 14.03 -5.13 -8.51
CA MET A 4 13.54 -3.96 -7.79
C MET A 4 13.85 -2.69 -8.58
N PRO A 5 12.96 -1.68 -8.60
CA PRO A 5 13.26 -0.39 -9.21
C PRO A 5 14.49 0.26 -8.57
N PHE A 6 15.36 0.86 -9.38
CA PHE A 6 16.56 1.56 -8.90
C PHE A 6 16.23 2.75 -7.99
N LEU A 7 15.13 3.46 -8.31
CA LEU A 7 14.62 4.56 -7.50
C LEU A 7 13.11 4.39 -7.33
N THR A 8 12.69 4.07 -6.11
CA THR A 8 11.28 3.97 -5.74
C THR A 8 10.80 5.34 -5.25
N LYS A 9 9.78 5.90 -5.89
CA LYS A 9 9.18 7.19 -5.52
C LYS A 9 7.77 7.01 -4.95
N ARG A 10 7.03 6.00 -5.40
CA ARG A 10 5.63 5.76 -5.02
C ARG A 10 5.44 4.32 -4.56
N ILE A 11 4.92 4.14 -3.36
CA ILE A 11 4.64 2.82 -2.78
C ILE A 11 3.17 2.74 -2.36
N ALA A 12 2.51 1.65 -2.73
CA ALA A 12 1.26 1.23 -2.08
C ALA A 12 1.58 0.26 -0.94
N VAL A 13 1.02 0.48 0.24
CA VAL A 13 1.19 -0.40 1.42
C VAL A 13 -0.16 -1.02 1.77
N ILE A 14 -0.30 -2.31 1.54
CA ILE A 14 -1.47 -3.10 1.95
C ILE A 14 -1.23 -3.60 3.37
N THR A 15 -2.05 -3.18 4.33
CA THR A 15 -1.87 -3.55 5.75
C THR A 15 -3.13 -3.27 6.58
N SER A 16 -3.13 -3.67 7.86
CA SER A 16 -4.22 -3.31 8.76
C SER A 16 -4.14 -1.85 9.20
N PRO A 17 -5.28 -1.15 9.34
CA PRO A 17 -5.30 0.29 9.63
C PRO A 17 -4.73 0.68 11.02
N THR A 18 -4.66 -0.27 11.96
CA THR A 18 -4.28 -0.01 13.36
C THR A 18 -2.97 -0.67 13.80
N GLY A 19 -2.32 -1.45 12.91
CA GLY A 19 -1.17 -2.28 13.25
C GLY A 19 0.11 -1.51 13.59
N ALA A 20 1.02 -2.15 14.34
CA ALA A 20 2.36 -1.62 14.57
C ALA A 20 3.18 -1.53 13.27
N ALA A 21 2.97 -2.47 12.34
CA ALA A 21 3.69 -2.54 11.07
C ALA A 21 3.58 -1.26 10.24
N ILE A 22 2.39 -0.65 10.13
CA ILE A 22 2.26 0.59 9.36
C ILE A 22 3.00 1.75 10.02
N ARG A 23 2.96 1.85 11.36
CA ARG A 23 3.69 2.88 12.09
C ARG A 23 5.20 2.74 11.91
N ASP A 24 5.71 1.52 12.00
CA ASP A 24 7.13 1.24 11.83
C ASP A 24 7.58 1.44 10.39
N PHE A 25 6.76 1.02 9.42
CA PHE A 25 6.99 1.26 7.99
C PHE A 25 7.10 2.76 7.71
N LEU A 26 6.12 3.57 8.12
CA LEU A 26 6.13 5.01 7.89
C LEU A 26 7.34 5.68 8.57
N ARG A 27 7.66 5.30 9.81
CA ARG A 27 8.82 5.85 10.54
C ARG A 27 10.14 5.59 9.81
N ILE A 28 10.37 4.35 9.36
CA ILE A 28 11.60 3.96 8.68
C ILE A 28 11.67 4.59 7.29
N SER A 29 10.57 4.56 6.54
CA SER A 29 10.48 5.09 5.19
C SER A 29 10.73 6.59 5.16
N HIS A 30 10.11 7.39 6.03
CA HIS A 30 10.37 8.83 6.10
C HIS A 30 11.82 9.16 6.46
N ARG A 31 12.46 8.37 7.33
CA ARG A 31 13.86 8.59 7.73
C ARG A 31 14.83 8.29 6.59
N ARG A 32 14.59 7.24 5.80
CA ARG A 32 15.52 6.78 4.74
C ARG A 32 15.26 7.46 3.40
N MET A 33 13.99 7.75 3.10
CA MET A 33 13.51 8.24 1.81
C MET A 33 12.47 9.34 2.05
N PRO A 34 12.89 10.58 2.38
CA PRO A 34 11.96 11.65 2.75
C PRO A 34 11.02 12.07 1.61
N ASN A 35 11.40 11.81 0.35
CA ASN A 35 10.61 12.13 -0.84
C ASN A 35 9.73 10.96 -1.32
N LEU A 36 9.55 9.93 -0.50
CA LEU A 36 8.73 8.77 -0.82
C LEU A 36 7.24 9.10 -0.65
N ASP A 37 6.46 8.93 -1.71
CA ASP A 37 5.01 8.98 -1.67
C ASP A 37 4.46 7.60 -1.28
N VAL A 38 3.68 7.56 -0.20
CA VAL A 38 3.17 6.33 0.41
C VAL A 38 1.65 6.38 0.42
N THR A 39 1.03 5.50 -0.34
CA THR A 39 -0.42 5.26 -0.31
C THR A 39 -0.73 4.06 0.58
N ILE A 40 -1.59 4.23 1.58
CA ILE A 40 -2.01 3.14 2.48
C ILE A 40 -3.32 2.53 1.94
N VAL A 41 -3.35 1.21 1.78
CA VAL A 41 -4.53 0.45 1.37
C VAL A 41 -4.95 -0.45 2.53
N PRO A 42 -5.93 -0.02 3.35
CA PRO A 42 -6.30 -0.75 4.56
C PRO A 42 -7.06 -2.04 4.22
N VAL A 43 -6.62 -3.18 4.77
CA VAL A 43 -7.28 -4.48 4.61
C VAL A 43 -7.29 -5.27 5.91
N ARG A 44 -8.16 -6.28 6.01
CA ARG A 44 -7.97 -7.35 6.98
C ARG A 44 -6.74 -8.18 6.56
N VAL A 45 -5.88 -8.43 7.53
CA VAL A 45 -4.60 -9.16 7.35
C VAL A 45 -4.59 -10.49 8.12
N GLN A 46 -5.71 -10.83 8.75
CA GLN A 46 -5.93 -12.04 9.55
C GLN A 46 -7.39 -12.45 9.48
N GLY A 47 -7.66 -13.73 9.75
CA GLY A 47 -8.98 -14.34 9.65
C GLY A 47 -9.39 -14.68 8.21
N ASP A 48 -10.50 -15.40 8.08
CA ASP A 48 -10.91 -16.04 6.81
C ASP A 48 -11.14 -15.04 5.66
N ALA A 49 -11.57 -13.82 5.98
CA ALA A 49 -11.84 -12.79 5.00
C ALA A 49 -10.58 -12.04 4.50
N ALA A 50 -9.42 -12.27 5.12
CA ALA A 50 -8.20 -11.53 4.78
C ALA A 50 -7.69 -11.81 3.37
N ALA A 51 -7.78 -13.06 2.91
CA ALA A 51 -7.32 -13.43 1.57
C ALA A 51 -8.10 -12.65 0.49
N GLY A 52 -9.42 -12.61 0.60
CA GLY A 52 -10.29 -11.86 -0.32
C GLY A 52 -9.98 -10.37 -0.32
N ASP A 53 -9.85 -9.75 0.86
CA ASP A 53 -9.50 -8.33 0.96
C ASP A 53 -8.14 -8.00 0.33
N ILE A 54 -7.14 -8.87 0.53
CA ILE A 54 -5.80 -8.71 -0.06
C ILE A 54 -5.88 -8.78 -1.59
N VAL A 55 -6.64 -9.74 -2.13
CA VAL A 55 -6.83 -9.88 -3.58
C VAL A 55 -7.51 -8.64 -4.16
N GLU A 56 -8.59 -8.16 -3.53
CA GLU A 56 -9.31 -6.95 -3.95
C GLU A 56 -8.40 -5.72 -3.93
N ALA A 57 -7.60 -5.56 -2.87
CA ALA A 57 -6.63 -4.47 -2.75
C ALA A 57 -5.55 -4.54 -3.84
N LEU A 58 -5.00 -5.72 -4.13
CA LEU A 58 -4.04 -5.89 -5.21
C LEU A 58 -4.65 -5.48 -6.56
N ASP A 59 -5.90 -5.87 -6.83
CA ASP A 59 -6.59 -5.52 -8.07
C ASP A 59 -6.86 -4.02 -8.19
N LEU A 60 -7.32 -3.40 -7.11
CA LEU A 60 -7.51 -1.95 -7.03
C LEU A 60 -6.20 -1.21 -7.33
N ILE A 61 -5.10 -1.61 -6.70
CA ILE A 61 -3.79 -0.97 -6.90
C ILE A 61 -3.33 -1.10 -8.34
N ASN A 62 -3.42 -2.30 -8.93
CA ASN A 62 -2.98 -2.53 -10.30
C ASN A 62 -3.83 -1.77 -11.33
N LYS A 63 -5.11 -1.53 -11.04
CA LYS A 63 -6.05 -0.84 -11.93
C LYS A 63 -5.94 0.68 -11.80
N GLU A 64 -6.03 1.18 -10.59
CA GLU A 64 -6.27 2.59 -10.33
C GLU A 64 -5.00 3.35 -9.95
N LEU A 65 -4.10 2.74 -9.17
CA LEU A 65 -2.93 3.45 -8.64
C LEU A 65 -1.74 3.46 -9.58
N ASP A 66 -0.90 4.46 -9.37
CA ASP A 66 0.35 4.68 -10.07
C ASP A 66 1.51 4.53 -9.08
N VAL A 67 1.97 3.30 -8.88
CA VAL A 67 2.98 2.95 -7.88
C VAL A 67 4.11 2.13 -8.47
N ASP A 68 5.32 2.35 -7.95
CA ASP A 68 6.51 1.63 -8.38
C ASP A 68 6.62 0.27 -7.68
N VAL A 69 6.15 0.20 -6.43
CA VAL A 69 6.21 -0.99 -5.58
C VAL A 69 4.91 -1.14 -4.77
N ILE A 70 4.49 -2.39 -4.57
CA ILE A 70 3.45 -2.76 -3.61
C ILE A 70 4.12 -3.47 -2.44
N VAL A 71 3.87 -2.99 -1.23
CA VAL A 71 4.30 -3.62 0.02
C VAL A 71 3.07 -4.21 0.68
N LEU A 72 2.99 -5.53 0.75
CA LEU A 72 2.00 -6.22 1.53
C LEU A 72 2.63 -6.58 2.89
N THR A 73 2.06 -6.08 3.99
CA THR A 73 2.63 -6.25 5.32
C THR A 73 1.57 -6.42 6.40
N ARG A 74 1.95 -7.14 7.46
CA ARG A 74 1.19 -7.34 8.68
C ARG A 74 2.08 -7.02 9.88
N GLY A 75 1.48 -6.57 10.98
CA GLY A 75 2.14 -6.51 12.29
C GLY A 75 2.39 -7.90 12.90
N GLY A 76 2.72 -7.94 14.19
CA GLY A 76 2.82 -9.20 14.95
C GLY A 76 1.51 -10.00 15.00
N GLY A 77 1.59 -11.24 15.47
CA GLY A 77 0.48 -12.18 15.68
C GLY A 77 0.97 -13.63 15.55
N SER A 78 0.08 -14.60 15.56
CA SER A 78 0.45 -16.02 15.58
C SER A 78 0.73 -16.58 14.17
N LEU A 79 1.13 -17.86 14.10
CA LEU A 79 1.39 -18.55 12.83
C LEU A 79 0.09 -18.74 12.03
N GLU A 80 -1.05 -18.92 12.73
CA GLU A 80 -2.37 -19.05 12.12
C GLU A 80 -2.74 -17.80 11.32
N ASP A 81 -2.36 -16.62 11.81
CA ASP A 81 -2.60 -15.36 11.12
C ASP A 81 -1.76 -15.23 9.83
N LEU A 82 -0.71 -16.04 9.61
CA LEU A 82 0.09 -16.02 8.36
C LEU A 82 -0.59 -16.80 7.24
N TRP A 83 -1.59 -17.62 7.57
CA TRP A 83 -2.24 -18.52 6.63
C TRP A 83 -2.92 -17.79 5.47
N ALA A 84 -3.46 -16.59 5.72
CA ALA A 84 -4.07 -15.76 4.68
C ALA A 84 -3.10 -15.43 3.53
N PHE A 85 -1.80 -15.33 3.80
CA PHE A 85 -0.77 -15.03 2.80
C PHE A 85 -0.37 -16.25 1.97
N ASN A 86 -0.69 -17.45 2.44
CA ASN A 86 -0.38 -18.72 1.78
C ASN A 86 -1.55 -19.25 0.93
N GLN A 87 -2.68 -18.55 0.90
CA GLN A 87 -3.82 -18.91 0.06
C GLN A 87 -3.46 -18.79 -1.43
N GLU A 88 -3.92 -19.75 -2.22
CA GLU A 88 -3.58 -19.86 -3.65
C GLU A 88 -4.01 -18.61 -4.42
N GLU A 89 -5.18 -18.06 -4.09
CA GLU A 89 -5.73 -16.84 -4.70
C GLU A 89 -4.82 -15.62 -4.49
N VAL A 90 -4.24 -15.48 -3.29
CA VAL A 90 -3.29 -14.40 -2.97
C VAL A 90 -2.00 -14.60 -3.75
N ALA A 91 -1.49 -15.84 -3.85
CA ALA A 91 -0.31 -16.15 -4.63
C ALA A 91 -0.50 -15.81 -6.12
N TYR A 92 -1.64 -16.16 -6.72
CA TYR A 92 -1.97 -15.77 -8.09
C TYR A 92 -2.11 -14.26 -8.25
N ALA A 93 -2.76 -13.58 -7.31
CA ALA A 93 -2.91 -12.12 -7.32
C ALA A 93 -1.54 -11.40 -7.29
N ILE A 94 -0.62 -11.84 -6.43
CA ILE A 94 0.76 -11.33 -6.38
C ILE A 94 1.47 -11.61 -7.71
N ARG A 95 1.32 -12.83 -8.25
CA ARG A 95 1.99 -13.24 -9.49
C ARG A 95 1.53 -12.42 -10.70
N ARG A 96 0.24 -12.07 -10.78
CA ARG A 96 -0.34 -11.26 -11.86
C ARG A 96 -0.19 -9.76 -11.64
N SER A 97 0.06 -9.31 -10.41
CA SER A 97 0.28 -7.90 -10.11
C SER A 97 1.43 -7.31 -10.93
N LYS A 98 1.25 -6.10 -11.43
CA LYS A 98 2.19 -5.35 -12.27
C LYS A 98 2.18 -3.88 -11.83
N PRO A 99 2.79 -3.55 -10.68
CA PRO A 99 3.06 -2.15 -10.35
C PRO A 99 3.86 -1.55 -11.49
N ARG A 100 3.35 -0.43 -12.03
CA ARG A 100 3.96 0.30 -13.12
C ARG A 100 3.87 1.77 -12.76
N PRO A 101 4.94 2.55 -12.98
CA PRO A 101 4.75 3.97 -13.14
C PRO A 101 3.85 4.17 -14.39
N LYS A 102 2.61 4.62 -14.20
CA LYS A 102 1.82 5.21 -15.28
C LYS A 102 2.60 6.46 -15.72
N PRO A 103 2.83 6.65 -17.03
CA PRO A 103 3.52 7.84 -17.48
C PRO A 103 2.72 9.09 -17.08
N GLU A 104 3.44 10.15 -16.71
CA GLU A 104 2.90 11.37 -16.08
C GLU A 104 1.79 12.06 -16.92
N TRP A 105 1.69 11.74 -18.21
CA TRP A 105 0.66 12.24 -19.12
C TRP A 105 -0.68 11.49 -19.06
N ILE A 106 -0.78 10.36 -18.36
CA ILE A 106 -2.08 9.73 -18.03
C ILE A 106 -2.67 10.52 -16.85
N THR A 107 -3.38 11.60 -17.19
CA THR A 107 -4.16 12.37 -16.21
C THR A 107 -5.36 11.52 -15.78
N VAL A 108 -5.29 10.92 -14.59
CA VAL A 108 -6.44 10.23 -13.97
C VAL A 108 -7.45 11.32 -13.56
N PRO A 109 -8.65 11.43 -14.18
CA PRO A 109 -9.47 12.63 -14.06
C PRO A 109 -10.08 12.92 -12.67
N TYR A 110 -9.87 12.06 -11.67
CA TYR A 110 -10.55 12.14 -10.37
C TYR A 110 -9.63 12.26 -9.15
N LEU A 111 -8.30 12.30 -9.31
CA LEU A 111 -7.36 12.51 -8.21
C LEU A 111 -6.70 13.87 -8.36
N LEU A 112 -7.29 14.87 -7.71
CA LEU A 112 -6.68 16.17 -7.46
C LEU A 112 -5.25 15.97 -6.94
N ARG A 113 -4.27 16.51 -7.69
CA ARG A 113 -2.87 16.67 -7.29
C ARG A 113 -2.80 17.41 -5.95
N SER A 114 -2.69 16.67 -4.84
CA SER A 114 -2.22 17.25 -3.58
C SER A 114 -0.70 17.27 -3.59
N ARG A 115 -0.16 18.36 -4.14
CA ARG A 115 1.20 18.79 -3.86
C ARG A 115 1.32 19.06 -2.37
N TYR A 116 2.10 18.27 -1.63
CA TYR A 116 2.59 18.72 -0.33
C TYR A 116 3.93 19.44 -0.52
N HIS A 117 3.86 20.77 -0.62
CA HIS A 117 4.95 21.63 -0.19
C HIS A 117 4.90 21.73 1.34
N GLN A 118 6.00 21.30 1.98
CA GLN A 118 6.56 21.68 3.28
C GLN A 118 5.62 22.17 4.39
N TYR A 119 5.74 21.59 5.60
CA TYR A 119 6.13 22.39 6.77
C TYR A 119 6.81 21.56 7.88
N SER A 120 7.77 22.23 8.50
CA SER A 120 8.63 21.87 9.62
C SER A 120 7.88 21.77 10.95
N ALA A 121 8.49 21.02 11.88
CA ALA A 121 8.32 21.05 13.33
C ALA A 121 6.95 20.67 13.91
N GLY A 122 6.90 19.45 14.46
CA GLY A 122 5.96 19.10 15.53
C GLY A 122 4.62 18.55 15.04
N SER A 123 4.32 17.33 15.52
CA SER A 123 2.95 16.82 15.69
C SER A 123 2.19 16.36 14.44
N ARG A 124 2.13 15.02 14.30
CA ARG A 124 1.03 14.20 13.76
C ARG A 124 0.19 14.81 12.62
N LEU A 125 0.26 14.20 11.44
CA LEU A 125 -0.92 13.86 10.62
C LEU A 125 -0.52 12.81 9.57
N VAL A 126 -1.09 11.62 9.71
CA VAL A 126 -1.03 10.54 8.72
C VAL A 126 -2.18 10.80 7.75
N SER A 127 -1.88 11.04 6.47
CA SER A 127 -2.91 11.20 5.44
C SER A 127 -3.62 9.87 5.21
N PHE A 128 -4.74 9.68 5.89
CA PHE A 128 -5.70 8.60 5.62
C PHE A 128 -6.46 8.96 4.34
N ILE A 129 -6.14 8.31 3.22
CA ILE A 129 -7.13 8.17 2.14
C ILE A 129 -8.10 7.08 2.59
N LEU A 130 -9.12 7.50 3.34
CA LEU A 130 -10.29 6.68 3.63
C LEU A 130 -11.12 6.64 2.34
N LEU A 131 -10.91 5.63 1.49
CA LEU A 131 -11.88 5.30 0.45
C LEU A 131 -13.11 4.74 1.17
N SER A 132 -14.01 5.63 1.56
CA SER A 132 -15.35 5.26 1.97
C SER A 132 -16.01 4.54 0.81
N LYS A 133 -16.44 3.31 1.09
CA LYS A 133 -17.30 2.49 0.24
C LYS A 133 -18.57 3.31 0.02
N VAL A 134 -18.74 3.90 -1.16
CA VAL A 134 -20.01 4.50 -1.57
C VAL A 134 -20.97 3.32 -1.80
N SER A 135 -21.92 3.15 -0.86
CA SER A 135 -23.19 2.44 -1.10
C SER A 135 -24.25 3.48 -1.42
#